data_AF-A0A924UG10-F1
#
_entry.id   AF-A0A924UG10-F1
#
_cell.length_a   1.000
_cell.length_b   1.000
_cell.length_c   1.000
_cell.angle_alpha   90.00
_cell.angle_beta   90.00
_cell.angle_gamma   90.00
#
_symmetry.space_group_name_H-M   'P 1'
#
loop_
_entity.id
_entity.type
_entity.pdbx_description
1 polymer ?
#
loop_
_entity_poly.entity_id
_entity_poly.type
_entity_poly.pdbx_seq_one_letter_code
_entity_poly.pdbx_strand_id
1 'polypeptide(L)'
;MKNQSTPMRDVIADRSRRGFLQTAGAALGAIATQGFVGSLFSSAAYGATAQSSLKFTELTRIYDKMHHVADGYKADVVVAWGDAMKAGQGPFDPAMDATTQAERFGYNCDYVAYMPLPRGSQTSDHGLLCVNNEYVSPNVMFADMTEDDAATKMTAEQVALCNMAIGHSIVEIIRKDGVWSTVQDSPMNRRITLETPMLISGPAAGNDHLKTTYDATGTLARGTTYNCSGGVTPWGTVLTCEEGASDTFGGSTEGNPDAAALERYGYDGADFYGRARFDARFDMSKEPNEPNRFDWVVEIDPYDPTSTPIKRTALG
;
A
#
# COMPACT_ATOMS: atom_id res chain seq x y z
N MET A 1 39.64 -23.84 -1.22
CA MET A 1 38.70 -23.74 -0.09
C MET A 1 38.32 -22.28 0.10
N LYS A 2 37.02 -22.02 0.31
CA LYS A 2 36.33 -20.76 0.69
C LYS A 2 35.77 -19.89 -0.46
N ASN A 3 34.50 -20.20 -0.81
CA ASN A 3 33.36 -19.37 -1.29
C ASN A 3 33.68 -17.91 -1.68
N GLN A 4 33.57 -17.40 -2.92
CA GLN A 4 32.89 -17.80 -4.18
C GLN A 4 31.36 -17.71 -4.26
N SER A 5 30.76 -16.66 -3.69
CA SER A 5 29.45 -16.19 -4.18
C SER A 5 29.47 -14.69 -4.41
N THR A 6 29.38 -14.30 -5.68
CA THR A 6 29.25 -12.90 -6.12
C THR A 6 27.88 -12.37 -5.68
N PRO A 7 27.81 -11.20 -5.00
CA PRO A 7 26.55 -10.62 -4.56
C PRO A 7 25.56 -10.39 -5.72
N MET A 8 24.26 -10.57 -5.45
CA MET A 8 23.17 -10.46 -6.43
C MET A 8 23.18 -9.12 -7.19
N ARG A 9 23.56 -8.02 -6.51
CA ARG A 9 23.67 -6.70 -7.15
C ARG A 9 24.74 -6.67 -8.25
N ASP A 10 25.84 -7.41 -8.07
CA ASP A 10 26.93 -7.46 -9.03
C ASP A 10 26.59 -8.39 -10.21
N VAL A 11 25.74 -9.40 -9.98
CA VAL A 11 25.12 -10.23 -11.05
C VAL A 11 24.13 -9.40 -11.89
N ILE A 12 23.37 -8.50 -11.28
CA ILE A 12 22.43 -7.59 -11.95
C ILE A 12 23.19 -6.52 -12.75
N ALA A 13 24.29 -5.97 -12.21
CA ALA A 13 25.12 -4.97 -12.88
C ALA A 13 25.92 -5.53 -14.08
N ASP A 14 26.37 -6.79 -14.04
CA ASP A 14 27.05 -7.43 -15.18
C ASP A 14 26.07 -7.77 -16.32
N ARG A 15 24.80 -8.06 -16.00
CA ARG A 15 23.74 -8.29 -17.00
C ARG A 15 23.31 -7.02 -17.74
N SER A 16 23.27 -5.86 -17.09
CA SER A 16 22.92 -4.60 -17.75
C SER A 16 24.04 -4.07 -18.66
N ARG A 17 25.30 -4.26 -18.27
CA ARG A 17 26.47 -3.87 -19.09
C ARG A 17 26.72 -4.80 -20.27
N ARG A 18 26.52 -6.12 -20.13
CA ARG A 18 26.63 -7.07 -21.26
C ARG A 18 25.48 -6.94 -22.25
N GLY A 19 24.27 -6.60 -21.80
CA GLY A 19 23.14 -6.33 -22.70
C GLY A 19 23.38 -5.13 -23.62
N PHE A 20 24.05 -4.07 -23.12
CA PHE A 20 24.37 -2.87 -23.91
C PHE A 20 25.58 -3.06 -24.85
N LEU A 21 26.61 -3.81 -24.44
CA LEU A 21 27.80 -4.07 -25.28
C LEU A 21 27.60 -5.20 -26.31
N GLN A 22 26.74 -6.18 -26.04
CA GLN A 22 26.40 -7.23 -27.03
C GLN A 22 25.43 -6.73 -28.12
N THR A 23 24.60 -5.74 -27.83
CA THR A 23 23.73 -5.09 -28.84
C THR A 23 24.48 -4.05 -29.68
N ALA A 24 25.48 -3.35 -29.12
CA ALA A 24 26.33 -2.45 -29.91
C ALA A 24 27.39 -3.18 -30.76
N GLY A 25 27.85 -4.37 -30.32
CA GLY A 25 28.91 -5.14 -31.02
C GLY A 25 28.42 -6.02 -32.17
N ALA A 26 27.13 -6.34 -32.26
CA ALA A 26 26.56 -7.18 -33.32
C ALA A 26 25.96 -6.39 -34.50
N ALA A 27 25.96 -5.05 -34.45
CA ALA A 27 25.35 -4.18 -35.46
C ALA A 27 26.37 -3.48 -36.39
N LEU A 28 27.54 -4.06 -36.64
CA LEU A 28 28.58 -3.48 -37.50
C LEU A 28 28.94 -4.31 -38.76
N GLY A 29 28.10 -5.25 -39.19
CA GLY A 29 28.39 -6.04 -40.40
C GLY A 29 27.16 -6.50 -41.17
N ALA A 30 26.81 -5.74 -42.21
CA ALA A 30 25.80 -6.00 -43.26
C ALA A 30 24.34 -5.98 -42.74
N ILE A 31 23.44 -5.12 -43.24
CA ILE A 31 23.04 -4.93 -44.63
C ILE A 31 22.50 -3.50 -44.79
N ALA A 32 22.97 -2.85 -45.85
CA ALA A 32 22.38 -1.65 -46.40
C ALA A 32 21.02 -1.95 -47.05
N THR A 33 20.11 -0.98 -46.95
CA THR A 33 18.89 -0.80 -47.74
C THR A 33 17.62 -1.59 -47.34
N GLN A 34 16.57 -0.79 -47.08
CA GLN A 34 15.13 -1.06 -47.08
C GLN A 34 14.43 -1.43 -45.75
N GLY A 35 13.60 -0.49 -45.26
CA GLY A 35 12.29 -0.80 -44.67
C GLY A 35 12.18 -0.87 -43.14
N PHE A 36 11.94 0.27 -42.49
CA PHE A 36 11.69 0.44 -41.04
C PHE A 36 10.34 -0.14 -40.52
N VAL A 37 9.78 -1.22 -41.09
CA VAL A 37 8.43 -1.70 -40.70
C VAL A 37 8.37 -3.19 -40.30
N GLY A 38 9.48 -3.92 -40.34
CA GLY A 38 9.47 -5.39 -40.18
C GLY A 38 9.74 -6.00 -38.80
N SER A 39 10.25 -5.27 -37.79
CA SER A 39 10.90 -5.92 -36.62
C SER A 39 10.06 -6.07 -35.35
N LEU A 40 8.75 -5.79 -35.37
CA LEU A 40 7.89 -5.94 -34.17
C LEU A 40 7.29 -7.34 -34.00
N PHE A 41 7.52 -8.28 -34.94
CA PHE A 41 6.93 -9.63 -34.89
C PHE A 41 7.94 -10.79 -34.96
N SER A 42 9.24 -10.55 -34.79
CA SER A 42 10.24 -11.62 -34.63
C SER A 42 10.62 -11.85 -33.16
N SER A 43 9.63 -11.98 -32.28
CA SER A 43 9.83 -12.43 -30.89
C SER A 43 9.85 -13.96 -30.75
N ALA A 44 9.63 -14.71 -31.83
CA ALA A 44 9.47 -16.16 -31.80
C ALA A 44 10.78 -16.99 -31.75
N ALA A 45 11.97 -16.39 -31.62
CA ALA A 45 13.24 -17.14 -31.71
C ALA A 45 14.23 -16.94 -30.54
N TYR A 46 13.91 -16.15 -29.51
CA TYR A 46 14.79 -15.95 -28.34
C TYR A 46 14.39 -16.74 -27.08
N GLY A 47 13.36 -17.59 -27.16
CA GLY A 47 12.80 -18.30 -26.00
C GLY A 47 13.35 -19.71 -25.72
N ALA A 48 14.22 -20.26 -26.57
CA ALA A 48 14.46 -21.72 -26.57
C ALA A 48 15.58 -22.25 -25.65
N THR A 49 16.36 -21.42 -24.95
CA THR A 49 17.52 -21.93 -24.17
C THR A 49 17.84 -21.20 -22.87
N ALA A 50 16.93 -20.40 -22.31
CA ALA A 50 17.06 -19.97 -20.91
C ALA A 50 16.47 -21.06 -20.01
N GLN A 51 17.33 -21.94 -19.49
CA GLN A 51 16.91 -22.93 -18.50
C GLN A 51 16.32 -22.18 -17.30
N SER A 52 15.03 -22.39 -17.02
CA SER A 52 14.33 -21.72 -15.92
C SER A 52 15.06 -21.96 -14.61
N SER A 53 15.24 -20.91 -13.79
CA SER A 53 15.77 -21.05 -12.43
C SER A 53 14.72 -21.59 -11.44
N LEU A 54 13.47 -21.73 -11.87
CA LEU A 54 12.38 -22.23 -11.05
C LEU A 54 12.49 -23.76 -10.91
N LYS A 55 12.36 -24.25 -9.68
CA LYS A 55 12.53 -25.68 -9.33
C LYS A 55 11.22 -26.37 -8.93
N PHE A 56 10.09 -25.71 -9.14
CA PHE A 56 8.77 -26.25 -8.84
C PHE A 56 7.99 -26.49 -10.14
N THR A 57 7.09 -27.46 -10.11
CA THR A 57 6.16 -27.71 -11.21
C THR A 57 5.10 -26.61 -11.21
N GLU A 58 4.86 -26.00 -12.36
CA GLU A 58 3.78 -25.03 -12.55
C GLU A 58 2.43 -25.65 -12.15
N LEU A 59 1.62 -24.90 -11.39
CA LEU A 59 0.30 -25.36 -10.97
C LEU A 59 -0.67 -25.33 -12.14
N THR A 60 -1.64 -26.24 -12.12
CA THR A 60 -2.83 -26.10 -12.97
C THR A 60 -3.74 -25.02 -12.42
N ARG A 61 -4.45 -24.31 -13.30
CA ARG A 61 -5.45 -23.33 -12.87
C ARG A 61 -6.63 -24.06 -12.21
N ILE A 62 -6.87 -23.76 -10.93
CA ILE A 62 -7.97 -24.30 -10.12
C ILE A 62 -8.84 -23.11 -9.66
N TYR A 63 -10.15 -23.31 -9.58
CA TYR A 63 -11.10 -22.31 -9.07
C TYR A 63 -11.89 -22.94 -7.90
N ASP A 64 -11.37 -22.76 -6.69
CA ASP A 64 -12.01 -23.18 -5.45
C ASP A 64 -11.66 -22.21 -4.30
N LYS A 65 -11.96 -22.58 -3.05
CA LYS A 65 -11.79 -21.73 -1.87
C LYS A 65 -10.41 -21.85 -1.21
N MET A 66 -9.49 -22.63 -1.78
CA MET A 66 -8.21 -22.98 -1.16
C MET A 66 -7.05 -22.26 -1.84
N HIS A 67 -6.04 -21.89 -1.06
CA HIS A 67 -4.77 -21.39 -1.59
C HIS A 67 -3.90 -22.60 -1.99
N HIS A 68 -3.75 -22.83 -3.28
CA HIS A 68 -2.91 -23.92 -3.80
C HIS A 68 -1.48 -23.45 -4.04
N VAL A 69 -0.51 -24.24 -3.58
CA VAL A 69 0.93 -24.05 -3.82
C VAL A 69 1.54 -25.31 -4.41
N ALA A 70 2.73 -25.19 -5.02
CA ALA A 70 3.39 -26.33 -5.64
C ALA A 70 3.79 -27.41 -4.62
N ASP A 71 3.95 -28.66 -5.08
CA ASP A 71 4.36 -29.78 -4.23
C ASP A 71 5.64 -29.46 -3.44
N GLY A 72 5.61 -29.76 -2.14
CA GLY A 72 6.72 -29.47 -1.21
C GLY A 72 6.72 -28.05 -0.63
N TYR A 73 5.77 -27.19 -1.02
CA TYR A 73 5.55 -25.87 -0.43
C TYR A 73 4.32 -25.87 0.50
N LYS A 74 4.25 -24.86 1.37
CA LYS A 74 3.09 -24.56 2.21
C LYS A 74 2.80 -23.06 2.21
N ALA A 75 1.54 -22.71 2.45
CA ALA A 75 1.10 -21.35 2.71
C ALA A 75 0.52 -21.29 4.13
N ASP A 76 1.03 -20.36 4.94
CA ASP A 76 0.57 -20.12 6.31
C ASP A 76 0.02 -18.68 6.40
N VAL A 77 -1.04 -18.47 7.18
CA VAL A 77 -1.51 -17.13 7.52
C VAL A 77 -0.59 -16.55 8.60
N VAL A 78 0.01 -15.39 8.32
CA VAL A 78 0.90 -14.69 9.28
C VAL A 78 0.10 -13.76 10.19
N VAL A 79 -0.81 -12.98 9.59
CA VAL A 79 -1.70 -12.03 10.27
C VAL A 79 -2.92 -11.79 9.37
N ALA A 80 -4.08 -11.56 9.97
CA ALA A 80 -5.35 -11.29 9.31
C ALA A 80 -6.02 -10.04 9.89
N TRP A 81 -7.03 -9.51 9.20
CA TRP A 81 -7.83 -8.39 9.69
C TRP A 81 -8.35 -8.63 11.10
N GLY A 82 -8.18 -7.62 11.95
CA GLY A 82 -8.69 -7.64 13.30
C GLY A 82 -7.88 -8.53 14.24
N ASP A 83 -6.76 -9.10 13.80
CA ASP A 83 -5.82 -9.76 14.71
C ASP A 83 -5.28 -8.76 15.74
N ALA A 84 -5.02 -9.30 16.94
CA ALA A 84 -4.44 -8.55 18.04
C ALA A 84 -3.02 -8.08 17.69
N MET A 85 -2.78 -6.78 17.86
CA MET A 85 -1.46 -6.15 17.72
C MET A 85 -0.87 -5.74 19.07
N LYS A 86 -1.62 -5.90 20.16
CA LYS A 86 -1.17 -5.61 21.53
C LYS A 86 -1.46 -6.78 22.46
N ALA A 87 -0.58 -6.99 23.44
CA ALA A 87 -0.83 -7.95 24.50
C ALA A 87 -2.15 -7.67 25.23
N GLY A 88 -2.90 -8.72 25.55
CA GLY A 88 -4.17 -8.62 26.27
C GLY A 88 -5.40 -8.34 25.40
N GLN A 89 -5.23 -8.06 24.10
CA GLN A 89 -6.34 -8.05 23.17
C GLN A 89 -6.85 -9.48 22.97
N GLY A 90 -8.16 -9.70 23.14
CA GLY A 90 -8.81 -10.99 22.92
C GLY A 90 -8.81 -11.43 21.45
N PRO A 91 -9.49 -12.56 21.12
CA PRO A 91 -9.65 -12.97 19.73
C PRO A 91 -10.35 -11.90 18.89
N PHE A 92 -10.29 -12.03 17.56
CA PHE A 92 -11.07 -11.20 16.64
C PHE A 92 -12.57 -11.26 16.98
N ASP A 93 -13.20 -10.10 17.00
CA ASP A 93 -14.65 -9.95 17.15
C ASP A 93 -15.15 -9.00 16.06
N PRO A 94 -16.01 -9.46 15.12
CA PRO A 94 -16.54 -8.60 14.06
C PRO A 94 -17.48 -7.49 14.60
N ALA A 95 -17.93 -7.58 15.86
CA ALA A 95 -18.73 -6.55 16.52
C ALA A 95 -17.89 -5.48 17.25
N MET A 96 -16.56 -5.48 17.06
CA MET A 96 -15.68 -4.47 17.67
C MET A 96 -16.07 -3.05 17.26
N ASP A 97 -15.65 -2.07 18.06
CA ASP A 97 -15.85 -0.65 17.77
C ASP A 97 -14.62 -0.03 17.06
N ALA A 98 -14.75 1.23 16.66
CA ALA A 98 -13.68 1.97 16.00
C ALA A 98 -12.42 2.07 16.87
N THR A 99 -12.57 2.30 18.19
CA THR A 99 -11.45 2.39 19.14
C THR A 99 -10.64 1.11 19.15
N THR A 100 -11.33 -0.05 19.19
CA THR A 100 -10.71 -1.36 19.17
C THR A 100 -10.06 -1.65 17.82
N GLN A 101 -10.73 -1.31 16.71
CA GLN A 101 -10.17 -1.47 15.37
C GLN A 101 -8.90 -0.63 15.16
N ALA A 102 -8.83 0.57 15.75
CA ALA A 102 -7.64 1.44 15.68
C ALA A 102 -6.39 0.81 16.29
N GLU A 103 -6.54 -0.24 17.11
CA GLU A 103 -5.44 -0.95 17.74
C GLU A 103 -5.26 -2.39 17.25
N ARG A 104 -6.03 -2.81 16.24
CA ARG A 104 -5.96 -4.15 15.63
C ARG A 104 -5.55 -4.05 14.17
N PHE A 105 -5.10 -5.16 13.60
CA PHE A 105 -4.62 -5.20 12.22
C PHE A 105 -5.73 -4.78 11.22
N GLY A 106 -5.37 -4.04 10.18
CA GLY A 106 -6.33 -3.44 9.25
C GLY A 106 -6.93 -4.43 8.23
N TYR A 107 -7.83 -3.94 7.38
CA TYR A 107 -8.57 -4.70 6.37
C TYR A 107 -7.93 -4.61 4.98
N ASN A 108 -8.27 -5.52 4.07
CA ASN A 108 -7.77 -5.62 2.68
C ASN A 108 -6.29 -5.27 2.52
N CYS A 109 -5.44 -6.19 2.94
CA CYS A 109 -4.00 -6.05 2.79
C CYS A 109 -3.62 -5.85 1.32
N ASP A 110 -2.79 -4.85 1.05
CA ASP A 110 -2.13 -4.67 -0.24
C ASP A 110 -0.61 -4.73 -0.04
N TYR A 111 0.15 -3.70 -0.40
CA TYR A 111 1.61 -3.70 -0.37
C TYR A 111 2.17 -4.18 0.96
N VAL A 112 3.21 -5.03 0.86
CA VAL A 112 3.93 -5.59 1.99
C VAL A 112 5.42 -5.27 1.86
N ALA A 113 5.97 -4.64 2.90
CA ALA A 113 7.42 -4.48 3.10
C ALA A 113 7.90 -5.26 4.33
N TYR A 114 9.06 -5.89 4.20
CA TYR A 114 9.78 -6.51 5.31
C TYR A 114 10.96 -5.64 5.72
N MET A 115 10.98 -5.22 6.98
CA MET A 115 11.99 -4.33 7.56
C MET A 115 12.75 -5.09 8.66
N PRO A 116 13.99 -5.56 8.41
CA PRO A 116 14.72 -6.43 9.34
C PRO A 116 14.92 -5.81 10.73
N LEU A 117 14.85 -6.63 11.77
CA LEU A 117 15.22 -6.27 13.15
C LEU A 117 16.48 -7.04 13.60
N PRO A 118 17.39 -6.40 14.36
CA PRO A 118 17.46 -4.95 14.59
C PRO A 118 17.68 -4.18 13.27
N ARG A 119 17.39 -2.87 13.25
CA ARG A 119 17.54 -2.01 12.05
C ARG A 119 18.92 -2.21 11.42
N GLY A 120 18.95 -2.47 10.11
CA GLY A 120 20.17 -2.75 9.35
C GLY A 120 20.61 -4.22 9.35
N SER A 121 19.89 -5.11 10.04
CA SER A 121 20.08 -6.57 9.94
C SER A 121 19.94 -7.04 8.49
N GLN A 122 20.67 -8.10 8.17
CA GLN A 122 20.61 -8.80 6.88
C GLN A 122 19.91 -10.16 7.00
N THR A 123 19.34 -10.47 8.17
CA THR A 123 18.54 -11.67 8.38
C THR A 123 17.10 -11.46 7.91
N SER A 124 16.42 -12.56 7.61
CA SER A 124 15.04 -12.58 7.09
C SER A 124 14.13 -13.48 7.93
N ASP A 125 14.40 -13.55 9.24
CA ASP A 125 13.70 -14.38 10.22
C ASP A 125 13.14 -13.56 11.40
N HIS A 126 13.48 -12.27 11.52
CA HIS A 126 12.96 -11.37 12.54
C HIS A 126 12.92 -9.93 12.02
N GLY A 127 11.74 -9.32 11.99
CA GLY A 127 11.58 -7.99 11.40
C GLY A 127 10.18 -7.43 11.60
N LEU A 128 9.96 -6.23 11.07
CA LEU A 128 8.65 -5.61 10.97
C LEU A 128 8.05 -5.91 9.61
N LEU A 129 6.78 -6.31 9.60
CA LEU A 129 5.95 -6.34 8.40
C LEU A 129 5.16 -5.04 8.35
N CYS A 130 5.38 -4.27 7.31
CA CYS A 130 4.73 -3.00 7.02
C CYS A 130 3.73 -3.24 5.90
N VAL A 131 2.45 -3.23 6.23
CA VAL A 131 1.37 -3.71 5.37
C VAL A 131 0.35 -2.60 5.14
N ASN A 132 0.09 -2.28 3.88
CA ASN A 132 -1.01 -1.39 3.53
C ASN A 132 -2.36 -2.04 3.80
N ASN A 133 -3.34 -1.22 4.18
CA ASN A 133 -4.74 -1.61 4.35
C ASN A 133 -5.58 -0.68 3.48
N GLU A 134 -5.90 -1.13 2.28
CA GLU A 134 -6.25 -0.25 1.17
C GLU A 134 -7.67 0.32 1.32
N TYR A 135 -8.67 -0.55 1.26
CA TYR A 135 -10.07 -0.19 1.28
C TYR A 135 -10.86 -1.09 2.23
N VAL A 136 -12.15 -0.80 2.40
CA VAL A 136 -13.08 -1.64 3.18
C VAL A 136 -14.17 -2.20 2.28
N SER A 137 -14.72 -3.36 2.69
CA SER A 137 -15.86 -3.99 2.04
C SER A 137 -17.01 -4.10 3.05
N PRO A 138 -17.80 -3.03 3.25
CA PRO A 138 -18.80 -2.98 4.32
C PRO A 138 -19.83 -4.11 4.26
N ASN A 139 -20.21 -4.53 3.05
CA ASN A 139 -21.10 -5.66 2.78
C ASN A 139 -20.55 -7.02 3.21
N VAL A 140 -19.24 -7.11 3.46
CA VAL A 140 -18.59 -8.30 4.03
C VAL A 140 -18.32 -8.11 5.53
N MET A 141 -18.06 -6.88 5.96
CA MET A 141 -17.79 -6.54 7.36
C MET A 141 -19.04 -6.52 8.24
N PHE A 142 -20.19 -6.18 7.66
CA PHE A 142 -21.45 -5.96 8.39
C PHE A 142 -22.61 -6.71 7.74
N ALA A 143 -23.58 -7.12 8.57
CA ALA A 143 -24.78 -7.79 8.09
C ALA A 143 -25.76 -6.82 7.39
N ASP A 144 -26.69 -7.40 6.62
CA ASP A 144 -27.87 -6.73 6.06
C ASP A 144 -27.64 -5.56 5.10
N MET A 145 -26.47 -5.53 4.45
CA MET A 145 -26.15 -4.59 3.37
C MET A 145 -25.52 -5.30 2.16
N THR A 146 -25.63 -4.65 1.02
CA THR A 146 -25.00 -4.98 -0.26
C THR A 146 -23.93 -3.94 -0.56
N GLU A 147 -23.12 -4.18 -1.58
CA GLU A 147 -22.14 -3.19 -2.04
C GLU A 147 -22.84 -1.88 -2.46
N ASP A 148 -23.95 -1.97 -3.20
CA ASP A 148 -24.68 -0.82 -3.75
C ASP A 148 -25.36 0.07 -2.69
N ASP A 149 -25.76 -0.50 -1.54
CA ASP A 149 -26.48 0.26 -0.50
C ASP A 149 -25.66 0.53 0.77
N ALA A 150 -24.43 0.00 0.85
CA ALA A 150 -23.53 0.16 2.00
C ALA A 150 -23.36 1.62 2.43
N ALA A 151 -23.06 2.51 1.48
CA ALA A 151 -22.86 3.94 1.73
C ALA A 151 -24.04 4.61 2.45
N THR A 152 -25.27 4.15 2.17
CA THR A 152 -26.51 4.71 2.76
C THR A 152 -26.96 3.98 4.02
N LYS A 153 -26.62 2.69 4.17
CA LYS A 153 -27.05 1.86 5.30
C LYS A 153 -26.11 1.89 6.48
N MET A 154 -24.81 2.07 6.27
CA MET A 154 -23.85 2.10 7.38
C MET A 154 -24.24 3.18 8.41
N THR A 155 -24.12 2.82 9.68
CA THR A 155 -24.24 3.75 10.81
C THR A 155 -22.97 4.57 10.99
N ALA A 156 -23.03 5.63 11.80
CA ALA A 156 -21.86 6.45 12.12
C ALA A 156 -20.74 5.60 12.76
N GLU A 157 -21.08 4.64 13.61
CA GLU A 157 -20.15 3.73 14.28
C GLU A 157 -19.45 2.79 13.28
N GLN A 158 -20.20 2.27 12.31
CA GLN A 158 -19.66 1.42 11.25
C GLN A 158 -18.72 2.19 10.32
N VAL A 159 -19.09 3.43 9.96
CA VAL A 159 -18.20 4.33 9.20
C VAL A 159 -16.93 4.66 9.99
N ALA A 160 -17.05 4.95 11.29
CA ALA A 160 -15.90 5.21 12.15
C ALA A 160 -14.98 3.98 12.25
N LEU A 161 -15.54 2.77 12.33
CA LEU A 161 -14.77 1.53 12.29
C LEU A 161 -14.04 1.39 10.97
N CYS A 162 -14.72 1.63 9.85
CA CYS A 162 -14.13 1.59 8.52
C CYS A 162 -12.93 2.54 8.38
N ASN A 163 -13.04 3.77 8.90
CA ASN A 163 -11.94 4.74 8.92
C ASN A 163 -10.71 4.22 9.70
N MET A 164 -10.94 3.40 10.72
CA MET A 164 -9.90 2.78 11.52
C MET A 164 -9.37 1.48 10.92
N ALA A 165 -10.06 0.88 9.95
CA ALA A 165 -9.67 -0.38 9.32
C ALA A 165 -8.70 -0.18 8.14
N ILE A 166 -8.73 0.98 7.49
CA ILE A 166 -7.81 1.34 6.39
C ILE A 166 -6.53 2.03 6.90
N GLY A 167 -5.57 2.25 6.01
CA GLY A 167 -4.31 2.93 6.30
C GLY A 167 -3.10 2.00 6.14
N HIS A 168 -2.33 1.85 7.21
CA HIS A 168 -1.12 1.02 7.23
C HIS A 168 -0.94 0.35 8.60
N SER A 169 -0.56 -0.92 8.60
CA SER A 169 -0.26 -1.73 9.78
C SER A 169 1.24 -2.06 9.83
N ILE A 170 1.86 -1.80 10.97
CA ILE A 170 3.23 -2.24 11.27
C ILE A 170 3.12 -3.30 12.36
N VAL A 171 3.59 -4.52 12.08
CA VAL A 171 3.62 -5.62 13.05
C VAL A 171 5.00 -6.26 13.09
N GLU A 172 5.55 -6.47 14.29
CA GLU A 172 6.74 -7.30 14.45
C GLU A 172 6.40 -8.77 14.21
N ILE A 173 7.23 -9.45 13.41
CA ILE A 173 7.12 -10.86 13.08
C ILE A 173 8.44 -11.58 13.33
N ILE A 174 8.35 -12.81 13.80
CA ILE A 174 9.48 -13.70 14.02
C ILE A 174 9.21 -15.08 13.44
N ARG A 175 10.24 -15.68 12.85
CA ARG A 175 10.21 -17.04 12.33
C ARG A 175 10.93 -17.98 13.29
N LYS A 176 10.22 -18.98 13.81
CA LYS A 176 10.79 -20.05 14.64
C LYS A 176 10.38 -21.40 14.08
N ASP A 177 11.33 -22.32 13.98
CA ASP A 177 11.11 -23.68 13.45
C ASP A 177 10.37 -23.70 12.10
N GLY A 178 10.66 -22.70 11.26
CA GLY A 178 10.07 -22.57 9.92
C GLY A 178 8.68 -21.93 9.89
N VAL A 179 8.10 -21.54 11.02
CA VAL A 179 6.77 -20.92 11.16
C VAL A 179 6.90 -19.45 11.53
N TRP A 180 6.14 -18.58 10.87
CA TRP A 180 6.04 -17.15 11.19
C TRP A 180 4.94 -16.89 12.20
N SER A 181 5.17 -15.95 13.11
CA SER A 181 4.17 -15.46 14.07
C SER A 181 4.39 -13.97 14.36
N THR A 182 3.32 -13.26 14.68
CA THR A 182 3.40 -11.88 15.19
C THR A 182 3.89 -11.85 16.64
N VAL A 183 4.54 -10.75 17.02
CA VAL A 183 4.99 -10.47 18.40
C VAL A 183 4.03 -9.44 19.00
N GLN A 184 3.04 -9.91 19.76
CA GLN A 184 1.92 -9.09 20.24
C GLN A 184 2.32 -8.02 21.26
N ASP A 185 3.38 -8.23 22.03
CA ASP A 185 3.90 -7.28 23.01
C ASP A 185 4.98 -6.35 22.43
N SER A 186 5.16 -6.35 21.11
CA SER A 186 6.14 -5.48 20.46
C SER A 186 5.75 -4.01 20.61
N PRO A 187 6.63 -3.15 21.13
CA PRO A 187 6.40 -1.70 21.15
C PRO A 187 6.40 -1.09 19.75
N MET A 188 6.83 -1.85 18.74
CA MET A 188 6.88 -1.42 17.35
C MET A 188 5.54 -1.58 16.62
N ASN A 189 4.61 -2.36 17.19
CA ASN A 189 3.31 -2.58 16.58
C ASN A 189 2.52 -1.28 16.55
N ARG A 190 2.04 -0.89 15.36
CA ARG A 190 1.40 0.39 15.15
C ARG A 190 0.37 0.34 14.04
N ARG A 191 -0.76 1.00 14.25
CA ARG A 191 -1.71 1.38 13.21
C ARG A 191 -1.52 2.84 12.81
N ILE A 192 -1.56 3.07 11.52
CA ILE A 192 -1.72 4.36 10.87
C ILE A 192 -3.05 4.27 10.13
N THR A 193 -3.94 5.22 10.34
CA THR A 193 -5.36 5.16 9.94
C THR A 193 -5.78 6.44 9.23
N LEU A 194 -7.04 6.50 8.79
CA LEU A 194 -7.64 7.72 8.22
C LEU A 194 -7.76 8.88 9.23
N GLU A 195 -7.48 8.65 10.51
CA GLU A 195 -7.49 9.70 11.55
C GLU A 195 -6.10 9.99 12.14
N THR A 196 -5.03 9.34 11.65
CA THR A 196 -3.67 9.54 12.18
C THR A 196 -3.13 10.91 11.78
N PRO A 197 -2.66 11.78 12.71
CA PRO A 197 -2.04 13.04 12.34
C PRO A 197 -0.79 12.84 11.48
N MET A 198 -0.64 13.66 10.44
CA MET A 198 0.47 13.60 9.49
C MET A 198 1.02 14.99 9.18
N LEU A 199 2.30 15.05 8.82
CA LEU A 199 2.89 16.26 8.26
C LEU A 199 2.73 16.26 6.74
N ILE A 200 2.60 17.45 6.15
CA ILE A 200 2.75 17.67 4.72
C ILE A 200 4.10 18.37 4.51
N SER A 201 4.93 17.81 3.63
CA SER A 201 6.27 18.36 3.35
C SER A 201 6.57 18.36 1.86
N GLY A 202 7.48 19.23 1.43
CA GLY A 202 7.83 19.45 0.03
C GLY A 202 7.23 20.74 -0.55
N PRO A 203 7.30 20.94 -1.88
CA PRO A 203 6.96 22.20 -2.53
C PRO A 203 5.52 22.69 -2.35
N ALA A 204 4.55 21.79 -2.15
CA ALA A 204 3.15 22.19 -1.97
C ALA A 204 2.80 22.51 -0.50
N ALA A 205 3.64 22.12 0.46
CA ALA A 205 3.37 22.36 1.88
C ALA A 205 3.20 23.88 2.16
N GLY A 206 2.11 24.23 2.84
CA GLY A 206 1.76 25.62 3.17
C GLY A 206 0.97 26.37 2.10
N ASN A 207 0.73 25.73 0.94
CA ASN A 207 -0.05 26.32 -0.15
C ASN A 207 -1.51 26.55 0.29
N ASP A 208 -2.15 27.61 -0.21
CA ASP A 208 -3.53 27.96 0.11
C ASP A 208 -4.54 26.85 -0.23
N HIS A 209 -4.26 26.06 -1.26
CA HIS A 209 -5.07 24.91 -1.67
C HIS A 209 -5.01 23.71 -0.70
N LEU A 210 -4.10 23.72 0.29
CA LEU A 210 -3.98 22.69 1.34
C LEU A 210 -4.54 23.13 2.69
N LYS A 211 -5.06 24.35 2.80
CA LYS A 211 -5.59 24.91 4.04
C LYS A 211 -7.05 24.49 4.21
N THR A 212 -7.37 23.94 5.37
CA THR A 212 -8.73 23.52 5.75
C THR A 212 -9.07 24.04 7.13
N THR A 213 -10.29 23.79 7.63
CA THR A 213 -10.62 24.16 9.01
C THR A 213 -9.82 23.37 10.06
N TYR A 214 -9.38 22.16 9.71
CA TYR A 214 -8.49 21.36 10.56
C TYR A 214 -7.10 21.99 10.69
N ASP A 215 -6.57 22.55 9.59
CA ASP A 215 -5.26 23.17 9.57
C ASP A 215 -5.20 24.37 8.62
N ALA A 216 -5.19 25.57 9.21
CA ALA A 216 -5.07 26.82 8.49
C ALA A 216 -3.64 27.08 7.96
N THR A 217 -2.64 26.26 8.33
CA THR A 217 -1.27 26.43 7.85
C THR A 217 -1.03 25.73 6.52
N GLY A 218 -1.77 24.66 6.19
CA GLY A 218 -1.55 23.82 5.01
C GLY A 218 -0.34 22.88 5.14
N THR A 219 0.06 22.55 6.36
CA THR A 219 1.24 21.73 6.68
C THR A 219 0.93 20.49 7.52
N LEU A 220 -0.31 20.32 7.98
CA LEU A 220 -0.77 19.17 8.74
C LEU A 220 -1.94 18.52 8.03
N ALA A 221 -1.88 17.21 7.82
CA ALA A 221 -2.97 16.37 7.31
C ALA A 221 -3.51 15.45 8.41
N ARG A 222 -4.73 14.94 8.22
CA ARG A 222 -5.31 13.90 9.09
C ARG A 222 -5.53 12.64 8.26
N GLY A 223 -4.66 11.66 8.46
CA GLY A 223 -4.77 10.32 7.94
C GLY A 223 -4.33 10.09 6.50
N THR A 224 -4.46 8.83 6.13
CA THR A 224 -4.17 8.27 4.81
C THR A 224 -5.22 7.21 4.47
N THR A 225 -5.52 7.04 3.19
CA THR A 225 -6.60 6.18 2.68
C THR A 225 -6.14 5.50 1.40
N TYR A 226 -6.79 4.38 1.02
CA TYR A 226 -6.50 3.68 -0.24
C TYR A 226 -5.01 3.47 -0.46
N ASN A 227 -4.35 3.04 0.61
CA ASN A 227 -2.94 2.70 0.58
C ASN A 227 -2.80 1.45 -0.31
N CYS A 228 -2.41 1.63 -1.57
CA CYS A 228 -2.30 0.54 -2.55
C CYS A 228 -0.89 -0.04 -2.53
N SER A 229 0.02 0.60 -3.27
CA SER A 229 1.40 0.16 -3.46
C SER A 229 2.37 0.79 -2.45
N GLY A 230 3.67 0.56 -2.66
CA GLY A 230 4.68 1.15 -1.81
C GLY A 230 6.12 0.84 -2.23
N GLY A 231 7.04 1.26 -1.37
CA GLY A 231 8.47 1.05 -1.58
C GLY A 231 9.26 1.13 -0.28
N VAL A 232 10.40 0.44 -0.23
CA VAL A 232 11.36 0.60 0.86
C VAL A 232 12.46 1.53 0.39
N THR A 233 12.70 2.61 1.14
CA THR A 233 13.79 3.53 0.82
C THR A 233 15.13 2.95 1.26
N PRO A 234 16.25 3.31 0.61
CA PRO A 234 17.56 2.82 1.02
C PRO A 234 18.03 3.36 2.38
N TRP A 235 17.35 4.35 2.96
CA TRP A 235 17.61 4.85 4.32
C TRP A 235 16.70 4.21 5.39
N GLY A 236 15.88 3.23 5.01
CA GLY A 236 15.14 2.37 5.94
C GLY A 236 13.78 2.92 6.39
N THR A 237 13.13 3.72 5.55
CA THR A 237 11.72 4.10 5.70
C THR A 237 10.85 3.34 4.69
N VAL A 238 9.54 3.33 4.93
CA VAL A 238 8.54 2.76 4.03
C VAL A 238 7.76 3.89 3.38
N LEU A 239 7.56 3.78 2.08
CA LEU A 239 6.62 4.58 1.30
C LEU A 239 5.34 3.77 1.13
N THR A 240 4.21 4.38 1.48
CA THR A 240 2.87 3.91 1.11
C THR A 240 2.25 4.92 0.15
N CYS A 241 1.47 4.45 -0.83
CA CYS A 241 0.91 5.29 -1.86
C CYS A 241 -0.61 5.34 -1.73
N GLU A 242 -1.15 6.54 -1.57
CA GLU A 242 -2.59 6.80 -1.67
C GLU A 242 -3.00 6.69 -3.15
N GLU A 243 -4.02 5.89 -3.42
CA GLU A 243 -4.73 5.77 -4.70
C GLU A 243 -6.19 6.18 -4.48
N GLY A 244 -6.98 6.43 -5.52
CA GLY A 244 -8.44 6.36 -5.43
C GLY A 244 -9.10 7.18 -4.31
N ALA A 245 -8.46 8.26 -3.83
CA ALA A 245 -8.98 8.99 -2.68
C ALA A 245 -10.34 9.63 -2.97
N SER A 246 -10.69 9.82 -4.25
CA SER A 246 -12.02 10.25 -4.73
C SER A 246 -13.18 9.52 -4.06
N ASP A 247 -13.07 8.20 -3.89
CA ASP A 247 -14.13 7.36 -3.31
C ASP A 247 -14.39 7.67 -1.82
N THR A 248 -13.44 8.37 -1.17
CA THR A 248 -13.54 8.76 0.24
C THR A 248 -14.46 9.96 0.45
N PHE A 249 -14.73 10.75 -0.60
CA PHE A 249 -15.38 12.04 -0.51
C PHE A 249 -16.76 12.08 -1.16
N GLY A 250 -17.64 12.86 -0.54
CA GLY A 250 -18.96 13.19 -1.05
C GLY A 250 -19.17 14.68 -1.23
N GLY A 251 -20.41 15.05 -1.56
CA GLY A 251 -20.81 16.44 -1.71
C GLY A 251 -20.50 17.02 -3.09
N SER A 252 -21.03 18.22 -3.33
CA SER A 252 -20.87 18.91 -4.61
C SER A 252 -19.51 19.58 -4.72
N THR A 253 -18.92 19.52 -5.92
CA THR A 253 -17.73 20.31 -6.31
C THR A 253 -18.11 21.66 -6.94
N GLU A 254 -19.40 21.97 -7.05
CA GLU A 254 -19.89 23.23 -7.62
C GLU A 254 -19.34 24.44 -6.84
N GLY A 255 -18.74 25.38 -7.55
CA GLY A 255 -18.15 26.59 -6.95
C GLY A 255 -16.81 26.35 -6.26
N ASN A 256 -16.27 25.12 -6.25
CA ASN A 256 -14.92 24.86 -5.77
C ASN A 256 -13.88 25.50 -6.72
N PRO A 257 -12.91 26.28 -6.21
CA PRO A 257 -11.83 26.85 -7.04
C PRO A 257 -11.04 25.80 -7.85
N ASP A 258 -10.98 24.56 -7.35
CA ASP A 258 -10.26 23.44 -7.95
C ASP A 258 -11.18 22.46 -8.71
N ALA A 259 -12.42 22.85 -9.04
CA ALA A 259 -13.41 21.96 -9.67
C ALA A 259 -12.90 21.20 -10.90
N ALA A 260 -12.11 21.85 -11.77
CA ALA A 260 -11.54 21.20 -12.96
C ALA A 260 -10.48 20.14 -12.60
N ALA A 261 -9.72 20.34 -11.53
CA ALA A 261 -8.78 19.35 -11.03
C ALA A 261 -9.53 18.19 -10.37
N LEU A 262 -10.52 18.49 -9.53
CA LEU A 262 -11.36 17.49 -8.89
C LEU A 262 -12.06 16.57 -9.91
N GLU A 263 -12.67 17.15 -10.96
CA GLU A 263 -13.27 16.37 -12.06
C GLU A 263 -12.23 15.47 -12.75
N ARG A 264 -11.03 16.02 -13.02
CA ARG A 264 -9.94 15.26 -13.64
C ARG A 264 -9.48 14.07 -12.78
N TYR A 265 -9.53 14.21 -11.47
CA TYR A 265 -9.15 13.18 -10.51
C TYR A 265 -10.32 12.27 -10.10
N GLY A 266 -11.51 12.44 -10.69
CA GLY A 266 -12.64 11.55 -10.48
C GLY A 266 -13.49 11.87 -9.23
N TYR A 267 -13.35 13.05 -8.64
CA TYR A 267 -14.19 13.50 -7.53
C TYR A 267 -15.57 13.92 -8.05
N ASP A 268 -16.50 12.97 -8.05
CA ASP A 268 -17.87 13.12 -8.57
C ASP A 268 -18.95 13.21 -7.47
N GLY A 269 -18.54 13.09 -6.21
CA GLY A 269 -19.44 13.16 -5.05
C GLY A 269 -20.11 11.84 -4.68
N ALA A 270 -19.66 10.70 -5.23
CA ALA A 270 -20.26 9.38 -4.98
C ALA A 270 -20.26 8.94 -3.51
N ASP A 271 -19.24 9.32 -2.72
CA ASP A 271 -19.08 8.90 -1.31
C ASP A 271 -19.37 7.41 -1.07
N PHE A 272 -18.48 6.54 -1.56
CA PHE A 272 -18.66 5.08 -1.55
C PHE A 272 -18.88 4.49 -0.14
N TYR A 273 -18.56 5.27 0.90
CA TYR A 273 -18.66 4.85 2.29
C TYR A 273 -19.59 5.72 3.13
N GLY A 274 -20.30 6.68 2.53
CA GLY A 274 -21.23 7.56 3.22
C GLY A 274 -20.59 8.40 4.33
N ARG A 275 -19.29 8.72 4.23
CA ARG A 275 -18.55 9.45 5.27
C ARG A 275 -19.04 10.88 5.44
N ALA A 276 -19.40 11.56 4.35
CA ALA A 276 -19.86 12.94 4.35
C ALA A 276 -21.17 13.13 5.14
N ARG A 277 -21.92 12.03 5.37
CA ARG A 277 -23.12 12.02 6.21
C ARG A 277 -22.83 12.29 7.68
N PHE A 278 -21.63 11.96 8.15
CA PHE A 278 -21.27 11.95 9.58
C PHE A 278 -20.07 12.83 9.92
N ASP A 279 -19.19 13.11 8.96
CA ASP A 279 -18.04 14.00 9.16
C ASP A 279 -17.94 15.00 7.99
N ALA A 280 -18.06 16.28 8.32
CA ALA A 280 -18.00 17.39 7.37
C ALA A 280 -16.66 17.46 6.61
N ARG A 281 -15.60 16.85 7.16
CA ARG A 281 -14.31 16.73 6.49
C ARG A 281 -14.39 16.06 5.13
N PHE A 282 -15.27 15.08 4.97
CA PHE A 282 -15.41 14.33 3.73
C PHE A 282 -16.50 14.90 2.81
N ASP A 283 -17.12 16.02 3.17
CA ASP A 283 -18.07 16.76 2.34
C ASP A 283 -17.34 17.91 1.63
N MET A 284 -17.10 17.77 0.33
CA MET A 284 -16.36 18.74 -0.47
C MET A 284 -17.04 20.11 -0.57
N SER A 285 -18.34 20.20 -0.27
CA SER A 285 -19.04 21.48 -0.19
C SER A 285 -18.76 22.24 1.12
N LYS A 286 -18.25 21.55 2.15
CA LYS A 286 -17.90 22.10 3.47
C LYS A 286 -16.39 22.27 3.65
N GLU A 287 -15.60 21.28 3.23
CA GLU A 287 -14.13 21.31 3.25
C GLU A 287 -13.56 21.15 1.83
N PRO A 288 -13.64 22.21 0.99
CA PRO A 288 -13.31 22.13 -0.44
C PRO A 288 -11.85 21.78 -0.75
N ASN A 289 -10.95 22.03 0.20
CA ASN A 289 -9.51 21.78 0.07
C ASN A 289 -9.07 20.46 0.70
N GLU A 290 -9.95 19.72 1.40
CA GLU A 290 -9.57 18.45 2.01
C GLU A 290 -9.16 17.39 0.97
N PRO A 291 -9.81 17.26 -0.20
CA PRO A 291 -9.35 16.38 -1.28
C PRO A 291 -7.88 16.57 -1.66
N ASN A 292 -7.42 17.83 -1.74
CA ASN A 292 -6.04 18.17 -2.11
C ASN A 292 -4.99 17.66 -1.09
N ARG A 293 -5.41 17.19 0.09
CA ARG A 293 -4.53 16.64 1.13
C ARG A 293 -4.39 15.11 1.04
N PHE A 294 -4.93 14.47 0.00
CA PHE A 294 -4.83 13.04 -0.29
C PHE A 294 -4.23 12.78 -1.69
N ASP A 295 -4.08 11.50 -2.06
CA ASP A 295 -3.36 11.03 -3.27
C ASP A 295 -1.86 11.37 -3.27
N TRP A 296 -1.25 11.43 -2.10
CA TRP A 296 0.19 11.63 -1.95
C TRP A 296 0.91 10.32 -1.61
N VAL A 297 2.19 10.25 -1.99
CA VAL A 297 3.10 9.27 -1.37
C VAL A 297 3.36 9.69 0.08
N VAL A 298 3.15 8.77 1.02
CA VAL A 298 3.37 8.97 2.46
C VAL A 298 4.59 8.17 2.90
N GLU A 299 5.55 8.84 3.55
CA GLU A 299 6.73 8.21 4.13
C GLU A 299 6.54 7.96 5.63
N ILE A 300 6.88 6.74 6.07
CA ILE A 300 6.74 6.24 7.43
C ILE A 300 8.10 5.71 7.90
N ASP A 301 8.56 6.07 9.10
CA ASP A 301 9.67 5.38 9.76
C ASP A 301 9.09 4.20 10.57
N PRO A 302 9.23 2.95 10.10
CA PRO A 302 8.71 1.81 10.82
C PRO A 302 9.51 1.49 12.09
N TYR A 303 10.73 2.03 12.21
CA TYR A 303 11.61 1.81 13.35
C TYR A 303 11.39 2.80 14.51
N ASP A 304 10.51 3.79 14.33
CA ASP A 304 10.06 4.70 15.38
C ASP A 304 8.52 4.69 15.43
N PRO A 305 7.91 3.96 16.38
CA PRO A 305 6.46 3.85 16.49
C PRO A 305 5.78 5.17 16.91
N THR A 306 6.55 6.19 17.29
CA THR A 306 6.06 7.52 17.66
C THR A 306 6.23 8.56 16.55
N SER A 307 6.99 8.24 15.50
CA SER A 307 7.24 9.15 14.38
C SER A 307 5.95 9.60 13.70
N THR A 308 5.89 10.86 13.25
CA THR A 308 4.73 11.34 12.47
C THR A 308 4.93 11.01 10.99
N PRO A 309 4.01 10.27 10.31
CA PRO A 309 4.09 10.05 8.88
C PRO A 309 4.05 11.37 8.08
N ILE A 310 4.68 11.38 6.91
CA ILE A 310 4.88 12.60 6.13
C ILE A 310 4.39 12.40 4.68
N LYS A 311 3.41 13.19 4.26
CA LYS A 311 3.00 13.30 2.85
C LYS A 311 4.08 14.06 2.06
N ARG A 312 4.63 13.44 1.02
CA ARG A 312 5.81 13.91 0.26
C ARG A 312 5.40 14.57 -1.06
N THR A 313 5.06 15.85 -0.99
CA THR A 313 4.51 16.62 -2.13
C THR A 313 5.47 16.87 -3.29
N ALA A 314 6.76 16.53 -3.14
CA ALA A 314 7.71 16.61 -4.24
C ALA A 314 7.53 15.47 -5.28
N LEU A 315 6.73 14.45 -4.96
CA LEU A 315 6.54 13.25 -5.78
C LEU A 315 5.33 13.31 -6.72
N GLY A 316 4.55 14.39 -6.67
CA GLY A 316 3.39 14.65 -7.53
C GLY A 316 2.52 15.68 -6.87
#